data_AF-A0A519L0Q8-F1
#
_entry.id   AF-A0A519L0Q8-F1
#
_cell.length_a   1.000
_cell.length_b   1.000
_cell.length_c   1.000
_cell.angle_alpha   90.00
_cell.angle_beta   90.00
_cell.angle_gamma   90.00
#
_symmetry.space_group_name_H-M   'P 1'
#
loop_
_entity.id
_entity.type
_entity.pdbx_description
1 polymer ?
#
loop_
_entity_poly.entity_id
_entity_poly.type
_entity_poly.pdbx_seq_one_letter_code
_entity_poly.pdbx_strand_id
1 'polypeptide(L)' 'RVDAMITGVDKASRRVSVSIKALEMKDEQEAIEQFGSSDSGASLGDILGAALKNAAKE' A
#
# COMPACT_ATOMS: atom_id res chain seq x y z
N ARG A 1 -13.04 4.45 21.34
CA ARG A 1 -13.11 3.12 20.69
C ARG A 1 -11.94 3.06 19.71
N VAL A 2 -11.17 1.97 19.69
CA VAL A 2 -9.94 1.85 18.89
C VAL A 2 -10.02 0.53 18.14
N ASP A 3 -9.74 0.56 16.84
CA ASP A 3 -9.65 -0.62 16.00
C ASP A 3 -8.18 -0.96 15.78
N ALA A 4 -7.85 -2.26 15.81
CA ALA A 4 -6.48 -2.74 15.65
C ALA A 4 -6.49 -4.17 15.11
N MET A 5 -5.42 -4.54 14.40
CA MET A 5 -5.26 -5.90 13.87
C MET A 5 -4.62 -6.79 14.93
N ILE A 6 -5.14 -8.00 15.11
CA ILE A 6 -4.49 -9.03 15.94
C ILE A 6 -3.26 -9.53 15.20
N THR A 7 -2.09 -9.36 15.82
CA THR A 7 -0.80 -9.80 15.28
C THR A 7 -0.31 -11.11 15.91
N GLY A 8 -0.92 -11.53 17.02
CA GLY A 8 -0.58 -12.79 17.67
C GLY A 8 -1.52 -13.15 18.82
N VAL A 9 -1.64 -14.45 19.08
CA VAL A 9 -2.40 -15.00 20.20
C VAL A 9 -1.54 -16.01 20.93
N ASP A 10 -1.19 -15.69 22.18
CA ASP A 10 -0.56 -16.64 23.08
C ASP A 10 -1.62 -17.31 23.95
N LYS A 11 -1.87 -18.59 23.68
CA LYS A 11 -2.88 -19.39 24.40
C LYS A 11 -2.44 -19.79 25.80
N ALA A 12 -1.13 -19.94 26.04
CA ALA A 12 -0.61 -20.37 27.33
C ALA A 12 -0.78 -19.25 28.37
N SER A 13 -0.45 -18.02 27.98
CA SER A 13 -0.63 -16.84 28.85
C SER A 13 -1.98 -16.14 28.67
N ARG A 14 -2.79 -16.57 27.70
CA ARG A 14 -4.07 -15.94 27.30
C ARG A 14 -3.92 -14.46 26.97
N ARG A 15 -2.83 -14.12 26.26
CA ARG A 15 -2.53 -12.76 25.81
C ARG A 15 -2.76 -12.63 24.31
N VAL A 16 -3.22 -11.45 23.90
CA VAL A 16 -3.43 -11.09 22.50
C VAL A 16 -2.57 -9.87 22.19
N SER A 17 -1.75 -9.98 21.15
CA SER A 17 -0.96 -8.88 20.62
C SER A 17 -1.75 -8.21 19.51
N VAL A 18 -1.84 -6.88 19.57
CA VAL A 18 -2.58 -6.06 18.60
C VAL A 18 -1.71 -4.93 18.08
N SER A 19 -1.95 -4.48 16.85
CA SER A 19 -1.24 -3.36 16.23
C SER A 19 -2.19 -2.51 15.39
N ILE A 20 -2.17 -1.20 15.66
CA ILE A 20 -2.91 -0.20 14.87
C ILE A 20 -2.20 0.02 13.54
N LYS A 21 -0.87 0.17 13.56
CA LYS A 21 -0.07 0.33 12.34
C LYS A 21 -0.25 -0.81 11.35
N ALA A 22 -0.37 -2.04 11.84
CA ALA A 22 -0.61 -3.19 10.96
C ALA A 22 -1.99 -3.12 10.28
N LEU A 23 -2.99 -2.56 10.95
CA LEU A 23 -4.30 -2.29 10.36
C LEU A 23 -4.20 -1.18 9.30
N GLU A 24 -3.55 -0.07 9.64
CA GLU A 24 -3.35 1.06 8.70
C GLU A 24 -2.63 0.62 7.42
N MET A 25 -1.54 -0.13 7.54
CA MET A 25 -0.80 -0.63 6.38
C MET A 25 -1.63 -1.59 5.52
N LYS A 26 -2.49 -2.41 6.16
CA LYS A 26 -3.39 -3.31 5.43
C LYS A 26 -4.43 -2.50 4.66
N ASP A 27 -5.04 -1.52 5.29
CA ASP A 27 -6.06 -0.68 4.67
C ASP A 27 -5.46 0.17 3.53
N GLU A 28 -4.23 0.68 3.71
CA GLU A 28 -3.48 1.35 2.66
C GLU A 28 -3.18 0.42 1.48
N GLN A 29 -2.75 -0.82 1.75
CA GLN A 29 -2.48 -1.81 0.71
C GLN A 29 -3.75 -2.17 -0.06
N GLU A 30 -4.87 -2.44 0.63
CA GLU A 30 -6.16 -2.72 0.00
C GLU A 30 -6.67 -1.52 -0.81
N ALA A 31 -6.47 -0.30 -0.32
CA ALA A 31 -6.78 0.92 -1.06
C ALA A 31 -5.88 1.07 -2.30
N ILE A 32 -4.60 0.76 -2.20
CA ILE A 32 -3.69 0.76 -3.36
C ILE A 32 -4.09 -0.32 -4.36
N GLU A 33 -4.57 -1.48 -3.93
CA GLU A 33 -5.04 -2.52 -4.87
C GLU A 33 -6.36 -2.15 -5.54
N GLN A 34 -7.30 -1.53 -4.80
CA GLN A 34 -8.60 -1.12 -5.34
C GLN A 34 -8.56 0.18 -6.14
N PHE A 35 -7.70 1.13 -5.76
CA PHE A 35 -7.59 2.45 -6.39
C PHE A 35 -6.30 2.63 -7.20
N GLY A 36 -5.30 1.80 -7.00
CA GLY A 36 -4.13 1.70 -7.87
C GLY A 36 -4.53 1.00 -9.15
N SER A 37 -5.05 1.79 -10.09
CA SER A 37 -5.37 1.27 -11.41
C SER A 37 -4.11 0.68 -12.05
N SER A 38 -4.21 -0.55 -12.57
CA SER A 38 -3.16 -1.14 -13.40
C SER A 38 -2.83 -0.29 -14.64
N ASP A 39 -3.72 0.65 -14.99
CA ASP A 39 -3.57 1.64 -16.07
C ASP A 39 -2.66 2.82 -15.69
N SER A 40 -2.60 3.19 -14.41
CA SER A 40 -1.70 4.25 -13.91
C SER A 40 -0.22 3.83 -13.93
N GLY A 41 0.08 2.53 -13.88
CA GLY A 41 1.45 2.00 -13.97
C GLY A 41 2.04 2.10 -15.39
N ALA A 42 1.23 1.86 -16.43
CA ALA A 42 1.64 2.02 -17.82
C ALA A 42 1.64 3.51 -18.24
N SER A 43 0.60 4.25 -17.83
CA SER A 43 0.42 5.67 -18.19
C SER A 43 1.50 6.60 -17.60
N LEU A 44 1.92 6.42 -16.34
CA LEU A 44 3.03 7.21 -15.78
C LEU A 44 4.37 6.88 -16.45
N GLY A 45 4.60 5.61 -16.83
CA GLY A 45 5.79 5.18 -17.55
C GLY A 45 5.88 5.76 -18.96
N ASP A 46 4.76 5.77 -19.68
CA ASP A 46 4.65 6.31 -21.03
C ASP A 46 4.74 7.85 -21.03
N ILE A 47 4.06 8.52 -20.10
CA ILE A 47 4.08 10.00 -19.98
C ILE A 47 5.48 10.49 -19.57
N LEU A 48 6.11 9.86 -18.58
CA LEU A 48 7.46 10.24 -18.13
C LEU A 48 8.53 9.85 -19.16
N GLY A 49 8.39 8.69 -19.80
CA GLY A 49 9.29 8.23 -20.85
C GLY A 49 9.23 9.12 -22.10
N ALA A 50 8.04 9.57 -22.50
CA ALA A 50 7.88 10.55 -23.57
C ALA A 50 8.48 11.92 -23.20
N ALA A 51 8.24 12.41 -21.98
CA ALA A 51 8.82 13.67 -21.50
C ALA A 51 10.36 13.63 -21.45
N LEU A 52 10.95 12.54 -20.96
CA LEU A 52 12.40 12.33 -20.94
C LEU A 52 13.01 12.25 -22.35
N LYS A 53 12.37 11.52 -23.27
CA LYS A 53 12.82 11.44 -24.67
C LYS A 53 12.75 12.80 -25.37
N ASN A 54 11.75 13.62 -25.07
CA ASN A 54 11.64 14.98 -25.61
C ASN A 54 12.72 15.90 -25.01
N ALA A 55 12.95 15.83 -23.70
CA ALA A 55 14.01 16.62 -23.03
C ALA A 55 15.43 16.22 -23.46
N ALA A 56 15.66 14.97 -23.88
CA ALA A 56 16.95 14.51 -24.39
C ALA A 56 17.19 14.84 -25.88
N LYS A 57 16.19 15.41 -26.56
CA LYS A 57 16.24 15.73 -28.01
C LYS A 57 16.39 17.23 -28.31
N GLU A 58 16.33 18.07 -27.27
CA GLU A 58 16.87 19.44 -27.27
C GLU A 58 18.30 19.46 -26.72
#